data_AF-M7X1N1-F1
#
_entry.id   AF-M7X1N1-F1
#
_cell.length_a   1.000
_cell.length_b   1.000
_cell.length_c   1.000
_cell.angle_alpha   90.00
_cell.angle_beta   90.00
_cell.angle_gamma   90.00
#
_symmetry.space_group_name_H-M   'P 1'
#
loop_
_entity.id
_entity.type
_entity.pdbx_description
1 polymer ?
#
loop_
_entity_poly.entity_id
_entity_poly.type
_entity_poly.pdbx_seq_one_letter_code
_entity_poly.pdbx_strand_id
1 'polypeptide(L)'
;MIADPSTFSAATIKPSKLVNFLPLLIAAFLSAAGYAQQPQSPLVRSFQEHLWHQEQSIYGLNWIPLGPVGNSALVEAFQVDMQHPGTIYLGFGSGSLWKTTNNGLSWKPIFDKEASYSVGDFALAPSNTSIIYLGTGETLKKPRNFTMPGTGMYRSDDGGETWRHLGLDDSWHIAKVVVHPTNPDIVYVAVLGHLWTTNPHREFTDRSMVAKTGSLYFMSMTKPAPTISS
;
A
#
# COMPACT_ATOMS: atom_id res chain seq x y z
N MET A 1 -43.85 -12.80 -47.40
CA MET A 1 -44.51 -12.13 -46.26
C MET A 1 -43.45 -11.32 -45.55
N ILE A 2 -43.44 -10.01 -45.77
CA ILE A 2 -42.47 -9.08 -45.18
C ILE A 2 -43.15 -8.50 -43.93
N ALA A 3 -42.53 -8.66 -42.76
CA ALA A 3 -43.07 -8.15 -41.50
C ALA A 3 -42.87 -6.63 -41.41
N ASP A 4 -43.92 -5.95 -40.97
CA ASP A 4 -44.05 -4.50 -40.78
C ASP A 4 -43.07 -3.97 -39.70
N PRO A 5 -42.25 -2.94 -39.95
CA PRO A 5 -41.29 -2.39 -38.98
C PRO A 5 -41.92 -1.56 -37.85
N SER A 6 -43.24 -1.33 -37.80
CA SER A 6 -43.84 -0.31 -36.94
C SER A 6 -44.12 -0.69 -35.48
N THR A 7 -43.56 -1.77 -34.93
CA THR A 7 -43.94 -2.28 -33.58
C THR A 7 -42.91 -2.06 -32.47
N PHE A 8 -41.77 -1.43 -32.71
CA PHE A 8 -40.85 -1.05 -31.62
C PHE A 8 -41.15 0.36 -31.08
N SER A 9 -42.16 0.46 -30.21
CA SER A 9 -42.34 1.64 -29.36
C SER A 9 -41.31 1.60 -28.22
N ALA A 10 -40.20 2.33 -28.37
CA ALA A 10 -39.29 2.59 -27.26
C ALA A 10 -40.06 3.29 -26.13
N ALA A 11 -40.19 2.64 -24.98
CA ALA A 11 -40.85 3.23 -23.82
C ALA A 11 -40.05 4.48 -23.38
N THR A 12 -40.53 5.65 -23.76
CA THR A 12 -39.99 6.94 -23.29
C THR A 12 -40.27 7.05 -21.78
N ILE A 13 -39.25 6.79 -20.96
CA ILE A 13 -39.32 6.98 -19.52
C ILE A 13 -39.44 8.48 -19.26
N LYS A 14 -40.59 8.92 -18.75
CA LYS A 14 -40.80 10.32 -18.35
C LYS A 14 -39.73 10.74 -17.31
N PRO A 15 -39.10 11.91 -17.46
CA PRO A 15 -38.03 12.37 -16.54
C PRO A 15 -38.50 12.50 -15.08
N SER A 16 -39.81 12.67 -14.85
CA SER A 16 -40.40 12.66 -13.50
C SER A 16 -40.29 11.32 -12.76
N LYS A 17 -40.10 10.20 -13.49
CA LYS A 17 -39.86 8.88 -12.85
C LYS A 17 -38.42 8.71 -12.40
N LEU A 18 -37.44 9.34 -13.06
CA LEU A 18 -36.01 9.24 -12.70
C LEU A 18 -35.69 9.94 -11.37
N VAL A 19 -36.36 11.05 -11.07
CA VAL A 19 -36.19 11.81 -9.81
C VAL A 19 -36.61 10.98 -8.59
N ASN A 20 -37.63 10.13 -8.73
CA ASN A 20 -38.12 9.29 -7.64
C ASN A 20 -37.20 8.09 -7.32
N PHE A 21 -36.29 7.72 -8.23
CA PHE A 21 -35.30 6.67 -7.98
C PHE A 21 -33.96 7.21 -7.48
N LEU A 22 -33.74 8.53 -7.53
CA LEU A 22 -32.53 9.17 -7.02
C LEU A 22 -32.24 8.89 -5.53
N PRO A 23 -33.22 8.97 -4.58
CA PRO A 23 -32.95 8.64 -3.18
C PRO A 23 -32.62 7.15 -2.99
N LEU A 24 -33.18 6.27 -3.83
CA LEU A 24 -32.92 4.83 -3.81
C LEU A 24 -31.53 4.49 -4.36
N LEU A 25 -31.07 5.22 -5.39
CA LEU A 25 -29.71 5.16 -5.93
C LEU A 25 -28.67 5.71 -4.93
N ILE A 26 -28.97 6.83 -4.26
CA ILE A 26 -28.12 7.38 -3.20
C ILE A 26 -28.04 6.43 -2.01
N ALA A 27 -29.16 5.86 -1.57
CA ALA A 27 -29.19 4.86 -0.50
C ALA A 27 -28.42 3.59 -0.89
N ALA A 28 -28.56 3.10 -2.14
CA ALA A 28 -27.78 1.97 -2.63
C ALA A 28 -26.28 2.27 -2.71
N PHE A 29 -25.89 3.48 -3.12
CA PHE A 29 -24.49 3.92 -3.13
C PHE A 29 -23.91 4.06 -1.71
N LEU A 30 -24.66 4.64 -0.77
CA LEU A 30 -24.25 4.75 0.63
C LEU A 30 -24.15 3.39 1.31
N SER A 31 -25.04 2.45 0.96
CA SER A 31 -25.00 1.07 1.46
C SER A 31 -23.79 0.31 0.91
N ALA A 32 -23.50 0.45 -0.38
CA ALA A 32 -22.35 -0.19 -1.01
C ALA A 32 -21.00 0.35 -0.50
N ALA A 33 -20.93 1.64 -0.16
CA ALA A 33 -19.72 2.26 0.39
C ALA A 33 -19.32 1.68 1.76
N GLY A 34 -20.31 1.26 2.57
CA GLY A 34 -20.05 0.69 3.91
C GLY A 34 -19.47 -0.73 3.90
N TYR A 35 -19.73 -1.52 2.85
CA TYR A 35 -19.26 -2.92 2.77
C TYR A 35 -17.91 -3.09 2.06
N ALA A 36 -17.37 -2.04 1.45
CA ALA A 36 -16.15 -2.11 0.64
C ALA A 36 -14.87 -1.69 1.40
N GLN A 37 -14.98 -1.21 2.63
CA GLN A 37 -13.82 -0.80 3.43
C GLN A 37 -13.26 -2.00 4.21
N GLN A 38 -11.98 -2.30 3.98
CA GLN A 38 -11.27 -3.29 4.78
C GLN A 38 -11.24 -2.85 6.25
N PRO A 39 -11.34 -3.77 7.21
CA PRO A 39 -11.14 -3.42 8.62
C PRO A 39 -9.75 -2.80 8.80
N GLN A 40 -9.69 -1.65 9.47
CA GLN A 40 -8.43 -0.92 9.70
C GLN A 40 -7.45 -1.82 10.46
N SER A 41 -6.20 -1.89 10.00
CA SER A 41 -5.17 -2.70 10.64
C SER A 41 -4.95 -2.27 12.10
N PRO A 42 -4.89 -3.20 13.07
CA PRO A 42 -4.57 -2.89 14.46
C PRO A 42 -3.26 -2.12 14.63
N LEU A 43 -2.30 -2.32 13.73
CA LEU A 43 -1.02 -1.62 13.72
C LEU A 43 -1.19 -0.13 13.38
N VAL A 44 -2.05 0.19 12.41
CA VAL A 44 -2.37 1.59 12.04
C VAL A 44 -3.07 2.30 13.19
N ARG A 45 -4.01 1.61 13.84
CA ARG A 45 -4.68 2.16 15.03
C ARG A 45 -3.69 2.41 16.17
N SER A 46 -2.83 1.44 16.48
CA SER A 46 -1.81 1.59 17.53
C SER A 46 -0.86 2.75 17.24
N PHE A 47 -0.51 2.98 15.98
CA PHE A 47 0.31 4.12 15.58
C PHE A 47 -0.40 5.47 15.79
N GLN A 48 -1.69 5.56 15.46
CA GLN A 48 -2.48 6.77 15.73
C GLN A 48 -2.58 7.07 17.24
N GLU A 49 -2.78 6.03 18.05
CA GLU A 49 -2.77 6.15 19.52
C GLU A 49 -1.39 6.63 20.03
N HIS A 50 -0.29 6.11 19.45
CA HIS A 50 1.06 6.58 19.76
C HIS A 50 1.25 8.08 19.45
N LEU A 51 0.85 8.55 18.26
CA LEU A 51 0.95 9.96 17.88
C LEU A 51 0.13 10.86 18.82
N TRP A 52 -1.10 10.46 19.14
CA TRP A 52 -1.94 11.15 20.11
C TRP A 52 -1.21 11.29 21.45
N HIS A 53 -0.65 10.21 21.98
CA HIS A 53 0.06 10.24 23.26
C HIS A 53 1.33 11.09 23.21
N GLN A 54 2.02 11.12 22.07
CA GLN A 54 3.18 11.99 21.87
C GLN A 54 2.78 13.47 21.93
N GLU A 55 1.69 13.85 21.25
CA GLU A 55 1.18 15.23 21.22
C GLU A 55 0.70 15.70 22.60
N GLN A 56 0.09 14.80 23.39
CA GLN A 56 -0.41 15.12 24.73
C GLN A 56 0.64 15.04 25.83
N SER A 57 1.85 14.60 25.52
CA SER A 57 2.90 14.40 26.52
C SER A 57 3.40 15.74 27.08
N ILE A 58 3.27 15.91 28.40
CA ILE A 58 3.77 17.09 29.12
C ILE A 58 5.30 17.14 29.22
N TYR A 59 6.00 16.04 28.89
CA TYR A 59 7.44 15.93 29.11
C TYR A 59 8.26 16.56 27.97
N GLY A 60 7.67 16.81 26.80
CA GLY A 60 8.35 17.47 25.66
C GLY A 60 9.68 16.80 25.26
N LEU A 61 9.77 15.47 25.40
CA LEU A 61 11.03 14.73 25.23
C LEU A 61 11.34 14.48 23.75
N ASN A 62 12.61 14.66 23.40
CA ASN A 62 13.15 14.21 22.13
C ASN A 62 13.81 12.85 22.31
N TRP A 63 13.38 11.86 21.53
CA TRP A 63 14.03 10.56 21.48
C TRP A 63 15.37 10.68 20.74
N ILE A 64 16.44 10.26 21.40
CA ILE A 64 17.76 10.15 20.78
C ILE A 64 18.15 8.66 20.68
N PRO A 65 18.73 8.23 19.55
CA PRO A 65 19.27 6.88 19.45
C PRO A 65 20.51 6.74 20.33
N LEU A 66 20.52 5.77 21.25
CA LEU A 66 21.68 5.47 22.10
C LEU A 66 22.66 4.48 21.45
N GLY A 67 22.32 3.94 20.28
CA GLY A 67 23.11 2.97 19.53
C GLY A 67 22.78 1.50 19.85
N PRO A 68 23.39 0.54 19.12
CA PRO A 68 24.38 0.72 18.05
C PRO A 68 23.82 1.45 16.82
N VAL A 69 24.67 2.22 16.13
CA VAL A 69 24.31 2.93 14.88
C VAL A 69 24.25 2.00 13.65
N GLY A 70 24.19 0.67 13.84
CA GLY A 70 24.35 -0.28 12.76
C GLY A 70 24.06 -1.75 13.08
N ASN A 71 23.11 -2.07 13.95
CA ASN A 71 22.52 -3.41 13.98
C ASN A 71 21.39 -3.46 12.96
N SER A 72 21.75 -3.67 11.70
CA SER A 72 20.75 -3.95 10.68
C SER A 72 20.43 -5.44 10.66
N ALA A 73 19.13 -5.72 10.64
CA ALA A 73 18.58 -7.00 10.21
C ALA A 73 18.77 -7.20 8.68
N LEU A 74 18.06 -8.18 8.13
CA LEU A 74 18.07 -8.51 6.70
C LEU A 74 17.68 -7.29 5.84
N VAL A 75 18.54 -6.95 4.87
CA VAL A 75 18.16 -6.10 3.74
C VAL A 75 17.20 -6.90 2.87
N GLU A 76 15.94 -6.47 2.79
CA GLU A 76 14.91 -7.10 1.95
C GLU A 76 14.99 -6.54 0.52
N ALA A 77 15.23 -5.23 0.40
CA ALA A 77 15.24 -4.54 -0.88
C ALA A 77 16.31 -3.45 -0.95
N PHE A 78 16.80 -3.20 -2.17
CA PHE A 78 17.82 -2.20 -2.49
C PHE A 78 17.49 -1.56 -3.83
N GLN A 79 17.63 -0.24 -3.92
CA GLN A 79 17.44 0.52 -5.16
C GLN A 79 18.50 1.62 -5.26
N VAL A 80 18.90 1.97 -6.49
CA VAL A 80 19.77 3.10 -6.79
C VAL A 80 19.00 4.07 -7.66
N ASP A 81 19.12 5.37 -7.38
CA ASP A 81 18.63 6.39 -8.31
C ASP A 81 19.54 6.44 -9.53
N MET A 82 19.05 5.94 -10.66
CA MET A 82 19.82 5.88 -11.92
C MET A 82 20.12 7.28 -12.50
N GLN A 83 19.36 8.31 -12.09
CA GLN A 83 19.61 9.70 -12.49
C GLN A 83 20.66 10.36 -11.59
N HIS A 84 20.77 9.91 -10.33
CA HIS A 84 21.72 10.41 -9.35
C HIS A 84 22.40 9.24 -8.61
N PRO A 85 23.43 8.59 -9.19
CA PRO A 85 24.00 7.35 -8.67
C PRO A 85 24.55 7.40 -7.23
N GLY A 86 24.82 8.60 -6.70
CA GLY A 86 25.17 8.80 -5.30
C GLY A 86 24.00 8.68 -4.31
N THR A 87 22.78 8.53 -4.83
CA THR A 87 21.54 8.35 -4.07
C THR A 87 21.11 6.89 -4.12
N ILE A 88 21.07 6.27 -2.94
CA ILE A 88 20.84 4.83 -2.76
C ILE A 88 19.84 4.64 -1.63
N TYR A 89 18.99 3.64 -1.79
CA TYR A 89 17.94 3.28 -0.85
C TYR A 89 18.11 1.83 -0.38
N LEU A 90 17.91 1.61 0.92
CA LEU A 90 17.97 0.29 1.55
C LEU A 90 16.73 0.07 2.41
N GLY A 91 15.96 -0.97 2.09
CA GLY A 91 14.78 -1.39 2.83
C GLY A 91 15.08 -2.62 3.68
N PHE A 92 14.81 -2.52 4.97
CA PHE A 92 15.09 -3.61 5.92
C PHE A 92 13.81 -4.25 6.43
N GLY A 93 13.79 -5.58 6.52
CA GLY A 93 12.62 -6.34 6.97
C GLY A 93 12.12 -5.92 8.34
N SER A 94 13.04 -5.58 9.24
CA SER A 94 12.76 -5.02 10.56
C SER A 94 13.70 -3.86 10.87
N GLY A 95 13.67 -2.84 10.03
CA GLY A 95 14.62 -1.74 10.14
C GLY A 95 14.26 -0.49 9.37
N SER A 96 13.02 -0.31 8.91
CA SER A 96 12.58 0.85 8.09
C SER A 96 13.27 0.97 6.73
N LEU A 97 12.97 2.06 6.01
CA LEU A 97 13.58 2.43 4.73
C LEU A 97 14.61 3.54 4.96
N TRP A 98 15.82 3.35 4.43
CA TRP A 98 16.95 4.26 4.58
C TRP A 98 17.40 4.80 3.23
N LYS A 99 17.90 6.03 3.25
CA LYS A 99 18.42 6.74 2.08
C LYS A 99 19.80 7.32 2.38
N THR A 100 20.69 7.23 1.40
CA THR A 100 21.92 8.03 1.33
C THR A 100 21.85 8.91 0.08
N THR A 101 22.53 10.04 0.09
CA THR A 101 22.72 10.93 -1.07
C THR A 101 24.20 11.26 -1.31
N ASN A 102 25.10 10.60 -0.58
CA ASN A 102 26.53 10.86 -0.58
C ASN A 102 27.34 9.56 -0.74
N ASN A 103 26.90 8.68 -1.64
CA ASN A 103 27.57 7.40 -1.96
C ASN A 103 27.71 6.46 -0.75
N GLY A 104 26.78 6.50 0.19
CA GLY A 104 26.78 5.61 1.36
C GLY A 104 27.67 6.06 2.52
N LEU A 105 28.24 7.27 2.48
CA LEU A 105 29.00 7.83 3.60
C LEU A 105 28.13 8.09 4.83
N SER A 106 26.87 8.52 4.62
CA SER A 106 25.88 8.61 5.67
C SER A 106 24.49 8.21 5.19
N TRP A 107 23.69 7.70 6.11
CA TRP A 107 22.35 7.18 5.87
C TRP A 107 21.35 7.84 6.80
N LYS A 108 20.14 8.07 6.28
CA LYS A 108 19.01 8.62 7.04
C LYS A 108 17.80 7.71 6.90
N PRO A 109 17.09 7.39 7.98
CA PRO A 109 15.80 6.73 7.86
C PRO A 109 14.80 7.72 7.28
N ILE A 110 14.00 7.27 6.31
CA ILE A 110 13.01 8.09 5.60
C ILE A 110 11.58 7.58 5.80
N PHE A 111 11.36 6.54 6.60
CA PHE A 111 10.04 5.94 6.84
C PHE A 111 9.71 5.69 8.33
N ASP A 112 10.51 6.24 9.26
CA ASP A 112 10.33 6.01 10.71
C ASP A 112 9.12 6.71 11.33
N LYS A 113 8.46 7.58 10.57
CA LYS A 113 7.28 8.36 11.00
C LYS A 113 5.97 7.76 10.53
N GLU A 114 5.99 6.51 10.08
CA GLU A 114 4.82 5.83 9.52
C GLU A 114 4.45 4.61 10.36
N ALA A 115 3.23 4.09 10.16
CA ALA A 115 2.65 3.04 11.00
C ALA A 115 3.33 1.67 10.92
N SER A 116 4.28 1.48 10.00
CA SER A 116 5.04 0.24 9.91
C SER A 116 6.54 0.50 9.94
N TYR A 117 7.23 -0.36 10.68
CA TYR A 117 8.68 -0.40 10.73
C TYR A 117 9.28 -1.45 9.76
N SER A 118 8.42 -2.24 9.11
CA SER A 118 8.83 -3.41 8.34
C SER A 118 8.71 -3.17 6.85
N VAL A 119 9.80 -3.34 6.12
CA VAL A 119 9.82 -3.25 4.66
C VAL A 119 9.73 -4.64 4.05
N GLY A 120 8.77 -4.85 3.15
CA GLY A 120 8.67 -6.07 2.35
C GLY A 120 9.38 -5.91 1.00
N ASP A 121 9.01 -4.89 0.23
CA ASP A 121 9.70 -4.49 -0.99
C ASP A 121 9.40 -3.02 -1.29
N PHE A 122 10.23 -2.38 -2.12
CA PHE A 122 9.97 -1.03 -2.61
C PHE A 122 10.57 -0.82 -4.00
N ALA A 123 9.98 0.13 -4.73
CA ALA A 123 10.40 0.48 -6.06
C ALA A 123 10.42 1.99 -6.27
N LEU A 124 11.48 2.45 -6.93
CA LEU A 124 11.54 3.79 -7.53
C LEU A 124 10.84 3.74 -8.89
N ALA A 125 10.03 4.75 -9.22
CA ALA A 125 9.43 4.82 -10.54
C ALA A 125 10.50 5.11 -11.60
N PRO A 126 10.65 4.28 -12.66
CA PRO A 126 11.69 4.51 -13.67
C PRO A 126 11.56 5.85 -14.41
N SER A 127 10.33 6.36 -14.57
CA SER A 127 10.05 7.64 -15.20
C SER A 127 10.38 8.85 -14.33
N ASN A 128 10.43 8.69 -13.00
CA ASN A 128 10.76 9.74 -12.04
C ASN A 128 11.16 9.11 -10.69
N THR A 129 12.45 9.10 -10.38
CA THR A 129 13.00 8.42 -9.19
C THR A 129 12.64 9.10 -7.87
N SER A 130 12.08 10.31 -7.88
CA SER A 130 11.46 10.94 -6.69
C SER A 130 10.17 10.24 -6.26
N ILE A 131 9.51 9.50 -7.16
CA ILE A 131 8.31 8.73 -6.83
C ILE A 131 8.74 7.35 -6.31
N ILE A 132 8.38 7.07 -5.07
CA ILE A 132 8.71 5.82 -4.38
C ILE A 132 7.41 5.14 -3.96
N TYR A 133 7.27 3.86 -4.30
CA TYR A 133 6.25 2.99 -3.73
C TYR A 133 6.91 2.02 -2.76
N LEU A 134 6.34 1.93 -1.56
CA LEU A 134 6.83 1.07 -0.49
C LEU A 134 5.73 0.11 -0.06
N GLY A 135 6.03 -1.18 -0.12
CA GLY A 135 5.22 -2.24 0.44
C GLY A 135 5.78 -2.70 1.77
N THR A 136 4.92 -2.76 2.78
CA THR A 136 5.34 -3.10 4.14
C THR A 136 5.12 -4.58 4.48
N GLY A 137 5.87 -5.05 5.48
CA GLY A 137 5.78 -6.40 6.03
C GLY A 137 6.81 -7.38 5.48
N GLU A 138 7.61 -7.97 6.37
CA GLU A 138 8.74 -8.86 6.06
C GLU A 138 8.24 -10.11 5.31
N THR A 139 8.94 -10.51 4.26
CA THR A 139 8.47 -11.58 3.37
C THR A 139 8.98 -12.96 3.79
N LEU A 140 10.02 -12.97 4.62
CA LEU A 140 10.74 -14.19 4.99
C LEU A 140 9.92 -15.04 5.96
N LYS A 141 9.42 -16.18 5.47
CA LYS A 141 8.69 -17.17 6.26
C LYS A 141 9.66 -17.93 7.16
N LYS A 142 9.83 -17.49 8.41
CA LYS A 142 10.64 -18.20 9.42
C LYS A 142 9.73 -19.09 10.28
N PRO A 143 9.84 -20.44 10.19
CA PRO A 143 8.94 -21.34 10.93
C PRO A 143 9.05 -21.24 12.46
N ARG A 144 10.13 -20.65 12.98
CA ARG A 144 10.44 -20.55 14.42
C ARG A 144 10.61 -19.12 14.94
N ASN A 145 10.52 -18.11 14.08
CA ASN A 145 10.72 -16.72 14.49
C ASN A 145 9.50 -15.88 14.13
N PHE A 146 9.34 -14.76 14.83
CA PHE A 146 8.40 -13.72 14.46
C PHE A 146 8.84 -13.05 13.16
N THR A 147 7.94 -12.97 12.18
CA THR A 147 8.09 -12.19 10.95
C THR A 147 7.15 -11.00 11.06
N MET A 148 7.70 -9.80 10.93
CA MET A 148 6.95 -8.60 11.27
C MET A 148 5.90 -8.27 10.21
N PRO A 149 4.62 -8.09 10.57
CA PRO A 149 3.60 -7.66 9.64
C PRO A 149 3.75 -6.18 9.28
N GLY A 150 3.20 -5.83 8.13
CA GLY A 150 3.08 -4.50 7.57
C GLY A 150 1.67 -3.93 7.66
N THR A 151 1.53 -2.68 7.21
CA THR A 151 0.29 -1.88 7.19
C THR A 151 -0.17 -1.52 5.78
N GLY A 152 0.34 -2.23 4.76
CA GLY A 152 -0.05 -2.04 3.37
C GLY A 152 0.96 -1.24 2.55
N MET A 153 0.43 -0.48 1.59
CA MET A 153 1.22 0.27 0.61
C MET A 153 1.31 1.74 0.95
N TYR A 154 2.47 2.33 0.67
CA TYR A 154 2.75 3.75 0.82
C TYR A 154 3.35 4.31 -0.46
N ARG A 155 3.14 5.61 -0.70
CA ARG A 155 3.76 6.36 -1.79
C ARG A 155 4.36 7.67 -1.29
N SER A 156 5.56 7.96 -1.75
CA SER A 156 6.17 9.28 -1.69
C SER A 156 6.28 9.85 -3.10
N ASP A 157 6.08 11.16 -3.22
CA ASP A 157 6.24 11.92 -4.47
C ASP A 157 7.47 12.86 -4.42
N ASP A 158 8.23 12.85 -3.32
CA ASP A 158 9.31 13.78 -3.00
C ASP A 158 10.61 13.09 -2.54
N GLY A 159 10.82 11.85 -2.97
CA GLY A 159 12.04 11.10 -2.70
C GLY A 159 12.16 10.58 -1.27
N GLY A 160 11.03 10.44 -0.57
CA GLY A 160 10.92 9.88 0.78
C GLY A 160 10.80 10.90 1.90
N GLU A 161 10.60 12.19 1.61
CA GLU A 161 10.47 13.21 2.65
C GLU A 161 9.06 13.18 3.27
N THR A 162 8.04 12.92 2.45
CA THR A 162 6.65 12.71 2.88
C THR A 162 6.04 11.46 2.26
N TRP A 163 5.10 10.85 2.99
CA TRP A 163 4.43 9.62 2.58
C TRP A 163 2.91 9.76 2.65
N ARG A 164 2.25 9.10 1.70
CA ARG A 164 0.81 8.88 1.67
C ARG A 164 0.54 7.39 1.75
N HIS A 165 -0.26 7.00 2.73
CA HIS A 165 -0.80 5.64 2.81
C HIS A 165 -1.81 5.40 1.69
N LEU A 166 -1.69 4.26 1.00
CA LEU A 166 -2.51 3.88 -0.15
C LEU A 166 -3.54 2.80 0.16
N GLY A 167 -3.57 2.28 1.39
CA GLY A 167 -4.40 1.15 1.80
C GLY A 167 -3.70 -0.19 1.64
N LEU A 168 -4.48 -1.26 1.40
CA LEU A 168 -4.08 -2.66 1.54
C LEU A 168 -3.70 -3.05 2.97
N ASP A 169 -4.42 -2.52 3.96
CA ASP A 169 -4.14 -2.71 5.39
C ASP A 169 -4.12 -4.19 5.82
N ASP A 170 -4.91 -5.02 5.13
CA ASP A 170 -5.01 -6.45 5.36
C ASP A 170 -3.98 -7.29 4.55
N SER A 171 -3.07 -6.63 3.82
CA SER A 171 -2.04 -7.33 3.03
C SER A 171 -1.04 -8.06 3.91
N TRP A 172 -0.70 -7.48 5.06
CA TRP A 172 0.30 -7.88 6.05
C TRP A 172 1.73 -8.09 5.54
N HIS A 173 1.93 -8.70 4.38
CA HIS A 173 3.23 -9.03 3.82
C HIS A 173 3.19 -8.78 2.31
N ILE A 174 3.82 -7.68 1.87
CA ILE A 174 3.97 -7.35 0.46
C ILE A 174 5.32 -7.88 -0.02
N ALA A 175 5.27 -8.83 -0.95
CA ALA A 175 6.46 -9.54 -1.43
C ALA A 175 7.15 -8.90 -2.61
N LYS A 176 6.42 -8.08 -3.38
CA LYS A 176 7.02 -7.40 -4.53
C LYS A 176 6.25 -6.15 -4.91
N VAL A 177 6.97 -5.11 -5.30
CA VAL A 177 6.43 -3.87 -5.88
C VAL A 177 7.16 -3.59 -7.20
N VAL A 178 6.40 -3.38 -8.27
CA VAL A 178 6.96 -3.01 -9.59
C VAL A 178 6.16 -1.86 -10.16
N VAL A 179 6.84 -0.76 -10.49
CA VAL A 179 6.21 0.41 -11.12
C VAL A 179 6.32 0.31 -12.64
N HIS A 180 5.26 0.67 -13.35
CA HIS A 180 5.26 0.70 -14.81
C HIS A 180 6.34 1.67 -15.33
N PRO A 181 7.10 1.30 -16.38
CA PRO A 181 8.32 2.02 -16.76
C PRO A 181 8.08 3.46 -17.22
N THR A 182 6.95 3.75 -17.85
CA THR A 182 6.64 5.08 -18.39
C THR A 182 5.48 5.80 -17.70
N ASN A 183 4.75 5.11 -16.82
CA ASN A 183 3.58 5.68 -16.15
C ASN A 183 3.66 5.36 -14.65
N PRO A 184 4.11 6.31 -13.82
CA PRO A 184 4.36 6.07 -12.40
C PRO A 184 3.07 5.83 -11.59
N ASP A 185 1.91 6.04 -12.19
CA ASP A 185 0.60 5.80 -11.57
C ASP A 185 0.10 4.36 -11.74
N ILE A 186 0.81 3.51 -12.48
CA ILE A 186 0.51 2.08 -12.59
C ILE A 186 1.55 1.31 -11.79
N VAL A 187 1.10 0.59 -10.76
CA VAL A 187 1.95 -0.23 -9.89
C VAL A 187 1.37 -1.63 -9.74
N TYR A 188 2.25 -2.63 -9.82
CA TYR A 188 1.94 -4.04 -9.64
C TYR A 188 2.49 -4.48 -8.29
N VAL A 189 1.65 -5.14 -7.50
CA VAL A 189 2.01 -5.52 -6.12
C VAL A 189 1.70 -6.99 -5.90
N ALA A 190 2.70 -7.76 -5.47
CA ALA A 190 2.52 -9.15 -5.06
C ALA A 190 2.29 -9.21 -3.54
N VAL A 191 1.17 -9.78 -3.12
CA VAL A 191 0.79 -9.84 -1.69
C VAL A 191 0.70 -11.29 -1.24
N LEU A 192 1.37 -11.60 -0.13
CA LEU A 192 1.35 -12.92 0.49
C LEU A 192 0.15 -13.10 1.42
N GLY A 193 -0.36 -12.02 2.00
CA GLY A 193 -1.38 -12.09 3.04
C GLY A 193 -0.81 -12.57 4.36
N HIS A 194 -1.70 -12.98 5.25
CA HIS A 194 -1.37 -13.43 6.59
C HIS A 194 -0.52 -14.71 6.57
N LEU A 195 0.68 -14.64 7.13
CA LEU A 195 1.52 -15.81 7.32
C LEU A 195 0.99 -16.65 8.50
N TRP A 196 1.20 -17.96 8.45
CA TRP A 196 0.78 -18.93 9.50
C TRP A 196 -0.71 -18.98 9.90
N THR A 197 -1.63 -18.37 9.14
CA THR A 197 -3.07 -18.52 9.39
C THR A 197 -3.64 -19.83 8.82
N THR A 198 -4.70 -20.32 9.45
CA THR A 198 -5.50 -21.44 8.97
C THR A 198 -6.28 -21.00 7.74
N ASN A 199 -6.05 -21.68 6.62
CA ASN A 199 -6.87 -21.57 5.42
C ASN A 199 -7.37 -22.99 5.11
N PRO A 200 -8.67 -23.19 4.82
CA PRO A 200 -9.21 -24.51 4.45
C PRO A 200 -8.49 -25.17 3.25
N HIS A 201 -7.69 -24.42 2.47
CA HIS A 201 -6.89 -24.93 1.36
C HIS A 201 -5.40 -25.12 1.69
N ARG A 202 -4.99 -25.08 2.97
CA ARG A 202 -3.60 -25.27 3.40
C ARG A 202 -3.31 -26.68 3.94
N GLU A 203 -4.28 -27.60 3.89
CA GLU A 203 -4.00 -28.99 4.22
C GLU A 203 -3.14 -29.65 3.13
N PHE A 204 -2.03 -30.20 3.60
CA PHE A 204 -0.90 -30.69 2.83
C PHE A 204 -1.21 -32.02 2.15
N THR A 205 -2.08 -32.07 1.12
CA THR A 205 -2.32 -33.29 0.33
C THR A 205 -2.80 -33.03 -1.11
N ASP A 206 -2.08 -32.25 -1.92
CA ASP A 206 -2.06 -32.48 -3.37
C ASP A 206 -0.82 -31.83 -3.99
N ARG A 207 -0.06 -32.58 -4.80
CA ARG A 207 1.10 -32.05 -5.56
C ARG A 207 0.69 -31.38 -6.87
N SER A 208 -0.60 -31.20 -7.09
CA SER A 208 -1.12 -30.34 -8.13
C SER A 208 -1.98 -29.25 -7.50
N MET A 209 -1.75 -27.99 -7.91
CA MET A 209 -2.43 -26.76 -7.49
C MET A 209 -1.69 -25.89 -6.45
N VAL A 210 -1.03 -24.88 -7.03
CA VAL A 210 -0.46 -23.70 -6.39
C VAL A 210 -1.54 -23.00 -5.56
N ALA A 211 -1.25 -22.82 -4.27
CA ALA A 211 -2.13 -22.22 -3.28
C ALA A 211 -2.61 -20.80 -3.67
N LYS A 212 -3.85 -20.45 -3.31
CA LYS A 212 -4.38 -19.08 -3.19
C LYS A 212 -3.69 -18.31 -2.03
N THR A 213 -2.37 -18.30 -2.02
CA THR A 213 -1.48 -17.45 -1.21
C THR A 213 -0.39 -16.99 -2.18
N GLY A 214 -0.61 -15.82 -2.76
CA GLY A 214 0.14 -15.30 -3.91
C GLY A 214 -0.75 -14.52 -4.86
N SER A 215 -1.61 -13.65 -4.31
CA SER A 215 -2.47 -12.80 -5.12
C SER A 215 -1.63 -11.65 -5.68
N LEU A 216 -1.56 -11.56 -7.01
CA LEU A 216 -1.03 -10.39 -7.69
C LEU A 216 -2.15 -9.34 -7.74
N TYR A 217 -1.95 -8.22 -7.05
CA TYR A 217 -2.85 -7.09 -7.09
C TYR A 217 -2.38 -6.09 -8.15
N PHE A 218 -3.34 -5.61 -8.94
CA PHE A 218 -3.13 -4.54 -9.91
C PHE A 218 -3.68 -3.25 -9.30
N MET A 219 -2.83 -2.26 -9.10
CA MET A 219 -3.26 -0.96 -8.60
C MET A 219 -2.95 0.11 -9.66
N SER A 220 -4.01 0.68 -10.24
CA SER A 220 -3.93 1.84 -11.12
C SER A 220 -4.43 3.05 -10.36
N MET A 221 -3.54 4.00 -10.11
CA MET A 221 -3.80 5.19 -9.31
C MET A 221 -4.10 6.38 -10.25
N THR A 222 -5.35 6.58 -10.64
CA THR A 222 -5.70 7.85 -11.30
C THR A 222 -5.60 8.98 -10.29
N LYS A 223 -4.69 9.94 -10.51
CA LYS A 223 -4.59 11.19 -9.74
C LYS A 223 -6.00 11.76 -9.53
N PRO A 224 -6.44 12.06 -8.29
CA PRO A 224 -7.72 12.73 -8.11
C PRO A 224 -7.70 14.04 -8.89
N ALA A 225 -8.78 14.32 -9.63
CA ALA A 225 -8.90 15.56 -10.39
C ALA A 225 -8.59 16.75 -9.48
N PRO A 226 -7.86 17.78 -9.95
CA PRO A 226 -7.58 18.96 -9.14
C PRO A 226 -8.92 19.54 -8.67
N THR A 227 -9.09 19.63 -7.35
CA THR A 227 -10.24 20.28 -6.75
C THR A 227 -10.22 21.72 -7.22
N ILE A 228 -11.16 22.09 -8.10
CA ILE A 228 -11.39 23.48 -8.46
C ILE A 228 -11.98 24.11 -7.20
N SER A 229 -11.16 24.83 -6.44
CA SER A 229 -11.65 25.73 -5.41
C SER A 229 -12.38 26.86 -6.11
N SER A 230 -13.71 26.89 -5.96
CA SER A 230 -14.56 28.05 -6.26
C SER A 230 -14.44 29.11 -5.17
#